data_AF-A0A4Y2JXD5-F1
#
_entry.id   AF-A0A4Y2JXD5-F1
#
_cell.length_a   1.000
_cell.length_b   1.000
_cell.length_c   1.000
_cell.angle_alpha   90.00
_cell.angle_beta   90.00
_cell.angle_gamma   90.00
#
_symmetry.space_group_name_H-M   'P 1'
#
loop_
_entity.id
_entity.type
_entity.pdbx_description
1 polymer ?
#
loop_
_entity_poly.entity_id
_entity_poly.type
_entity_poly.pdbx_seq_one_letter_code
_entity_poly.pdbx_strand_id
1 'polypeptide(L)'
;MKKLEVVGCDGTVTNTGWKNGVIPRIENHVGRPLQWRICILYFNELPFRHIFQRINGQTAGPKSFSGPIEQQLTCYEKFPVVDYEPIDCSIPDIDRNLLSKDQQYLLGISNAIILGHCPEDLSNGTWFFVPFQMATAANTKSLGCI
;
A
#
# COMPACT_ATOMS: atom_id res chain seq x y z
N MET A 1 -33.07 -6.41 17.82
CA MET A 1 -31.91 -5.48 17.80
C MET A 1 -30.71 -6.26 17.28
N LYS A 2 -29.96 -5.79 16.28
CA LYS A 2 -28.77 -6.50 15.77
C LYS A 2 -27.60 -6.28 16.73
N LYS A 3 -26.87 -7.35 17.08
CA LYS A 3 -25.71 -7.32 17.98
C LYS A 3 -24.43 -7.16 17.16
N LEU A 4 -23.61 -6.16 17.47
CA LEU A 4 -22.30 -5.96 16.82
C LEU A 4 -21.31 -6.99 17.34
N GLU A 5 -20.87 -7.96 16.55
CA GLU A 5 -19.97 -9.03 17.05
C GLU A 5 -18.52 -8.87 16.59
N VAL A 6 -18.31 -8.34 15.39
CA VAL A 6 -17.00 -8.26 14.73
C VAL A 6 -16.78 -6.84 14.22
N VAL A 7 -15.56 -6.32 14.38
CA VAL A 7 -15.12 -5.07 13.77
C VAL A 7 -13.93 -5.36 12.86
N GLY A 8 -14.02 -4.89 11.62
CA GLY A 8 -12.93 -4.98 10.65
C GLY A 8 -12.44 -3.60 10.25
N CYS A 9 -11.12 -3.41 10.24
CA CYS A 9 -10.46 -2.17 9.83
C CYS A 9 -8.98 -2.45 9.48
N ASP A 10 -8.27 -1.43 9.01
CA ASP A 10 -6.81 -1.49 8.90
C ASP A 10 -6.13 -1.59 10.28
N GLY A 11 -4.89 -2.10 10.30
CA GLY A 11 -4.09 -2.27 11.51
C GLY A 11 -3.39 -1.01 12.02
N THR A 12 -3.83 0.19 11.61
CA THR A 12 -3.18 1.43 12.06
C THR A 12 -3.35 1.67 13.56
N VAL A 13 -2.43 2.43 14.16
CA VAL A 13 -2.49 2.82 15.58
C VAL A 13 -3.75 3.65 15.88
N THR A 14 -4.27 4.40 14.91
CA THR A 14 -5.54 5.13 15.05
C THR A 14 -6.73 4.20 15.31
N ASN A 15 -6.72 3.01 14.70
CA ASN A 15 -7.81 2.04 14.84
C ASN A 15 -7.61 1.08 16.01
N THR A 16 -6.40 0.52 16.13
CA THR A 16 -6.06 -0.56 17.09
C THR A 16 -5.34 -0.09 18.35
N GLY A 17 -4.92 1.18 18.40
CA GLY A 17 -4.11 1.72 19.49
C GLY A 17 -4.83 1.68 20.84
N TRP A 18 -4.12 1.22 21.88
CA TRP A 18 -4.68 1.08 23.23
C TRP A 18 -5.13 2.42 23.85
N LYS A 19 -4.48 3.54 23.50
CA LYS A 19 -4.94 4.91 23.82
C LYS A 19 -5.68 5.49 22.63
N ASN A 20 -6.93 5.89 22.84
CA ASN A 20 -7.75 6.60 21.85
C ASN A 20 -8.01 5.84 20.53
N GLY A 21 -7.66 4.55 20.43
CA GLY A 21 -8.00 3.75 19.27
C GLY A 21 -9.51 3.66 19.07
N VAL A 22 -9.93 3.60 17.81
CA VAL A 22 -11.34 3.45 17.45
C VAL A 22 -11.95 2.19 18.07
N ILE A 23 -11.27 1.04 17.98
CA ILE A 23 -11.82 -0.23 18.49
C ILE A 23 -11.99 -0.21 20.01
N PRO A 24 -10.97 0.15 20.84
CA PRO A 24 -11.17 0.26 22.28
C PRO A 24 -12.31 1.21 22.67
N ARG A 25 -12.52 2.30 21.92
CA ARG A 25 -13.65 3.22 22.15
C ARG A 25 -15.01 2.55 21.87
N ILE A 26 -15.10 1.78 20.80
CA ILE A 26 -16.32 1.01 20.47
C ILE A 26 -16.56 -0.06 21.54
N GLU A 27 -15.54 -0.81 21.95
CA GLU A 27 -15.64 -1.84 22.99
C GLU A 27 -16.11 -1.25 24.33
N ASN A 28 -15.59 -0.08 24.72
CA ASN A 28 -16.05 0.65 25.90
C ASN A 28 -17.52 1.09 25.79
N HIS A 29 -17.96 1.53 24.61
CA HIS A 29 -19.36 1.92 24.39
C HIS A 29 -20.32 0.72 24.41
N VAL A 30 -19.88 -0.42 23.85
CA VAL A 30 -20.67 -1.66 23.82
C VAL A 30 -20.59 -2.41 25.17
N GLY A 31 -19.60 -2.10 26.02
CA GLY A 31 -19.42 -2.69 27.33
C GLY A 31 -18.84 -4.11 27.30
N ARG A 32 -18.20 -4.53 26.21
CA ARG A 32 -17.54 -5.84 26.09
C ARG A 32 -16.51 -5.87 24.96
N PRO A 33 -15.58 -6.84 24.98
CA PRO A 33 -14.69 -7.10 23.86
C PRO A 33 -15.45 -7.50 22.59
N LEU A 34 -14.89 -7.12 21.44
CA LEU A 34 -15.35 -7.49 20.10
C LEU A 34 -14.32 -8.40 19.44
N GLN A 35 -14.76 -9.23 18.49
CA GLN A 35 -13.81 -9.96 17.66
C GLN A 35 -13.19 -8.99 16.65
N TRP A 36 -11.86 -8.95 16.58
CA TRP A 36 -11.16 -8.07 15.66
C TRP A 36 -10.85 -8.82 14.36
N ARG A 37 -11.18 -8.21 13.22
CA ARG A 37 -10.79 -8.67 11.87
C ARG A 37 -9.89 -7.61 11.24
N ILE A 38 -8.65 -7.54 11.72
CA ILE A 38 -7.70 -6.49 11.35
C ILE A 38 -6.94 -6.86 10.09
N CYS A 39 -6.80 -5.91 9.17
CA CYS A 39 -5.89 -6.04 8.05
C CYS A 39 -4.44 -5.87 8.51
N ILE A 40 -3.60 -6.88 8.25
CA ILE A 40 -2.19 -6.93 8.67
C ILE A 40 -1.26 -6.34 7.58
N LEU A 41 -1.78 -5.74 6.51
CA LEU A 41 -0.96 -5.14 5.45
C LEU A 41 0.10 -4.17 5.99
N TYR A 42 -0.24 -3.38 7.01
CA TYR A 42 0.70 -2.45 7.64
C TYR A 42 1.90 -3.15 8.32
N PHE A 43 1.76 -4.41 8.74
CA PHE A 43 2.87 -5.17 9.31
C PHE A 43 3.93 -5.51 8.26
N ASN A 44 3.51 -5.72 7.00
CA ASN A 44 4.43 -5.95 5.88
C ASN A 44 5.24 -4.69 5.54
N GLU A 45 4.75 -3.51 5.92
CA GLU A 45 5.49 -2.24 5.75
C GLU A 45 6.55 -2.04 6.83
N LEU A 46 6.42 -2.68 8.00
CA LEU A 46 7.33 -2.47 9.14
C LEU A 46 8.80 -2.79 8.83
N PRO A 47 9.15 -3.92 8.16
CA PRO A 47 10.53 -4.20 7.76
C PRO A 47 11.11 -3.11 6.84
N PHE A 48 10.26 -2.46 6.04
CA PHE A 48 10.65 -1.44 5.08
C PHE A 48 10.48 -0.01 5.62
N ARG A 49 10.09 0.15 6.89
CA ARG A 49 9.75 1.45 7.48
C ARG A 49 10.84 2.50 7.30
N HIS A 50 12.10 2.13 7.48
CA HIS A 50 13.22 3.06 7.31
C HIS A 50 13.41 3.50 5.85
N ILE A 51 13.15 2.61 4.91
CA ILE A 51 13.19 2.91 3.48
C ILE A 51 12.04 3.87 3.14
N PHE A 52 10.82 3.55 3.57
CA PHE A 52 9.66 4.42 3.34
C PHE A 52 9.81 5.80 4.01
N GLN A 53 10.38 5.87 5.21
CA GLN A 53 10.67 7.16 5.85
C GLN A 53 11.63 8.03 5.03
N ARG A 54 12.59 7.43 4.33
CA ARG A 54 13.52 8.15 3.47
C ARG A 54 12.86 8.58 2.15
N ILE A 55 12.03 7.72 1.57
CA ILE A 55 11.39 7.94 0.26
C ILE A 55 10.22 8.91 0.37
N ASN A 56 9.36 8.72 1.37
CA ASN A 56 8.14 9.49 1.60
C ASN A 56 8.40 10.74 2.48
N GLY A 57 9.57 10.83 3.10
CA GLY A 57 9.87 11.92 4.03
C GLY A 57 9.01 11.88 5.30
N GLN A 58 9.02 12.96 6.07
CA GLN A 58 8.08 13.12 7.19
C GLN A 58 6.71 13.51 6.64
N THR A 59 5.72 12.65 6.82
CA THR A 59 4.33 12.97 6.54
C THR A 59 3.74 13.79 7.69
N ALA A 60 3.41 15.05 7.45
CA ALA A 60 2.73 15.92 8.42
C ALA A 60 1.19 15.76 8.41
N GLY A 61 0.67 14.85 7.59
CA GLY A 61 -0.76 14.70 7.29
C GLY A 61 -1.03 14.05 5.92
N PRO A 62 -2.29 13.74 5.60
CA PRO A 62 -2.68 12.94 4.42
C PRO A 62 -2.36 13.56 3.05
N LYS A 63 -2.05 14.86 3.01
CA LYS A 63 -1.73 15.61 1.78
C LYS A 63 -0.38 16.31 1.83
N SER A 64 0.35 16.17 2.93
CA SER A 64 1.64 16.83 3.13
C SER A 64 2.73 15.79 2.94
N PHE A 65 3.02 15.56 1.68
CA PHE A 65 4.13 14.74 1.23
C PHE A 65 5.40 15.59 1.21
N SER A 66 6.45 15.15 1.88
CA SER A 66 7.73 15.88 1.94
C SER A 66 8.89 15.11 1.32
N GLY A 67 8.65 13.86 0.95
CA GLY A 67 9.63 13.00 0.31
C GLY A 67 9.97 13.47 -1.11
N PRO A 68 11.23 13.31 -1.55
CA PRO A 68 11.67 13.73 -2.88
C PRO A 68 10.89 13.02 -4.00
N ILE A 69 10.48 11.78 -3.75
CA ILE A 69 9.69 10.98 -4.70
C ILE A 69 8.24 11.43 -4.70
N GLU A 70 7.63 11.61 -3.52
CA GLU A 70 6.21 11.96 -3.45
C GLU A 70 5.89 13.33 -4.05
N GLN A 71 6.80 14.29 -3.94
CA GLN A 71 6.65 15.60 -4.58
C GLN A 71 6.54 15.47 -6.10
N GLN A 72 7.31 14.55 -6.70
CA GLN A 72 7.24 14.25 -8.13
C GLN A 72 5.96 13.50 -8.54
N LEU A 73 5.23 12.94 -7.57
CA LEU A 73 3.98 12.20 -7.79
C LEU A 73 2.73 13.07 -7.63
N THR A 74 2.88 14.39 -7.53
CA THR A 74 1.72 15.29 -7.47
C THR A 74 0.91 15.17 -8.77
N CYS A 75 -0.33 14.68 -8.70
CA CYS A 75 -1.21 14.37 -9.84
C CYS A 75 -0.88 13.09 -10.65
N TYR A 76 -0.25 12.08 -10.03
CA TYR A 76 0.08 10.81 -10.68
C TYR A 76 -1.10 10.12 -11.38
N GLU A 77 -2.34 10.35 -10.93
CA GLU A 77 -3.57 9.77 -11.49
C GLU A 77 -3.77 10.09 -12.98
N LYS A 78 -3.14 11.16 -13.47
CA LYS A 78 -3.24 11.61 -14.86
C LYS A 78 -2.09 11.13 -15.73
N PHE A 79 -1.10 10.44 -15.15
CA PHE A 79 0.05 10.00 -15.92
C PHE A 79 -0.28 8.74 -16.72
N PRO A 80 0.11 8.68 -18.00
CA PRO A 80 -0.01 7.46 -18.78
C PRO A 80 0.88 6.38 -18.17
N VAL A 81 0.46 5.13 -18.29
CA VAL A 81 1.34 3.98 -18.03
C VAL A 81 2.44 4.00 -19.10
N VAL A 82 3.68 4.10 -18.66
CA VAL A 82 4.87 4.06 -19.53
C VAL A 82 5.67 2.80 -19.27
N ASP A 83 6.33 2.29 -20.31
CA ASP A 83 7.32 1.24 -20.16
C ASP A 83 8.52 1.77 -19.36
N TYR A 84 9.14 0.90 -18.57
CA TYR A 84 10.28 1.23 -17.72
C TYR A 84 11.39 0.20 -17.87
N GLU A 85 12.58 0.53 -17.38
CA GLU A 85 13.70 -0.42 -17.43
C GLU A 85 13.44 -1.60 -16.48
N PRO A 86 13.52 -2.85 -16.99
CA PRO A 86 13.45 -4.05 -16.17
C PRO A 86 14.44 -3.98 -15.00
N ILE A 87 13.97 -4.34 -13.80
CA ILE A 87 14.86 -4.49 -12.65
C ILE A 87 15.33 -5.95 -12.59
N ASP A 88 16.65 -6.16 -12.57
CA ASP A 88 17.24 -7.49 -12.40
C ASP A 88 16.99 -8.01 -10.98
N CYS A 89 15.93 -8.81 -10.85
CA CYS A 89 15.50 -9.43 -9.61
C CYS A 89 14.81 -10.76 -9.93
N SER A 90 14.90 -11.72 -9.01
CA SER A 90 14.25 -13.01 -9.13
C SER A 90 13.21 -13.17 -8.03
N ILE A 91 11.96 -13.44 -8.42
CA ILE A 91 10.90 -13.83 -7.49
C ILE A 91 10.86 -15.36 -7.47
N PRO A 92 10.85 -16.00 -6.29
CA PRO A 92 10.69 -17.45 -6.21
C PRO A 92 9.38 -17.89 -6.86
N ASP A 93 9.37 -19.09 -7.42
CA ASP A 93 8.15 -19.68 -7.96
C ASP A 93 7.15 -19.94 -6.82
N ILE A 94 6.02 -19.25 -6.85
CA ILE A 94 4.98 -19.29 -5.82
C ILE A 94 3.67 -19.72 -6.48
N ASP A 95 3.05 -20.78 -5.95
CA ASP A 95 1.73 -21.20 -6.40
C ASP A 95 0.70 -20.11 -6.09
N ARG A 96 0.16 -19.50 -7.16
CA ARG A 96 -0.84 -18.42 -7.08
C ARG A 96 -2.11 -18.85 -6.35
N ASN A 97 -2.44 -20.15 -6.33
CA ASN A 97 -3.64 -20.64 -5.66
C ASN A 97 -3.54 -20.57 -4.13
N LEU A 98 -2.31 -20.52 -3.59
CA LEU A 98 -2.06 -20.36 -2.15
C LEU A 98 -2.11 -18.88 -1.72
N LEU A 99 -2.18 -17.96 -2.67
CA LEU A 99 -2.16 -16.52 -2.42
C LEU A 99 -3.58 -15.96 -2.31
N SER A 100 -3.78 -15.08 -1.33
CA SER A 100 -4.96 -14.22 -1.30
C SER A 100 -4.99 -13.27 -2.50
N LYS A 101 -6.15 -12.66 -2.78
CA LYS A 101 -6.28 -11.71 -3.90
C LYS A 101 -5.28 -10.56 -3.83
N ASP A 102 -5.06 -9.99 -2.64
CA ASP A 102 -4.12 -8.90 -2.43
C ASP A 102 -2.66 -9.34 -2.70
N GLN A 103 -2.31 -10.57 -2.31
CA GLN A 103 -0.98 -11.12 -2.57
C GLN A 103 -0.77 -11.48 -4.05
N GLN A 104 -1.80 -11.98 -4.73
CA GLN A 104 -1.75 -12.20 -6.17
C GLN A 104 -1.55 -10.88 -6.93
N TYR A 105 -2.21 -9.82 -6.47
CA TYR A 105 -2.05 -8.48 -7.03
C TYR A 105 -0.63 -7.95 -6.83
N LEU A 106 -0.08 -8.07 -5.60
CA LEU A 106 1.31 -7.70 -5.31
C LEU A 106 2.31 -8.50 -6.17
N LEU A 107 2.08 -9.80 -6.37
CA LEU A 107 2.89 -10.64 -7.24
C LEU A 107 2.79 -10.18 -8.70
N GLY A 108 1.61 -9.77 -9.16
CA GLY A 108 1.40 -9.19 -10.49
C GLY A 108 2.21 -7.91 -10.70
N ILE A 109 2.14 -6.96 -9.77
CA ILE A 109 2.94 -5.73 -9.79
C ILE A 109 4.43 -6.06 -9.79
N SER A 110 4.87 -6.99 -8.94
CA SER A 110 6.29 -7.34 -8.83
C SER A 110 6.82 -7.94 -10.13
N ASN A 111 6.04 -8.80 -10.80
CA ASN A 111 6.39 -9.34 -12.11
C ASN A 111 6.42 -8.26 -13.19
N ALA A 112 5.48 -7.32 -13.19
CA ALA A 112 5.51 -6.20 -14.12
C ALA A 112 6.82 -5.41 -13.96
N ILE A 113 7.21 -5.10 -12.71
CA ILE A 113 8.44 -4.35 -12.38
C ILE A 113 9.68 -5.06 -12.92
N ILE A 114 9.76 -6.38 -12.76
CA ILE A 114 10.88 -7.19 -13.24
C ILE A 114 10.92 -7.28 -14.76
N LEU A 115 9.75 -7.35 -15.41
CA LEU A 115 9.66 -7.47 -16.87
C LEU A 115 9.75 -6.12 -17.59
N GLY A 116 9.66 -4.99 -16.88
CA GLY A 116 9.67 -3.66 -17.50
C GLY A 116 8.35 -3.24 -18.14
N HIS A 117 7.28 -4.01 -17.95
CA HIS A 117 6.02 -3.85 -18.67
C HIS A 117 4.83 -4.07 -17.75
N CYS A 118 3.88 -3.13 -17.75
CA CYS A 118 2.62 -3.25 -16.99
C CYS A 118 1.48 -3.76 -17.87
N PRO A 119 0.92 -4.95 -17.58
CA PRO A 119 -0.31 -5.44 -18.20
C PRO A 119 -1.53 -4.53 -17.98
N GLU A 120 -2.43 -4.47 -18.97
CA GLU A 120 -3.62 -3.60 -18.95
C GLU A 120 -4.66 -3.99 -17.89
N ASP A 121 -4.74 -5.26 -17.52
CA ASP A 121 -5.57 -5.76 -16.43
C ASP A 121 -5.09 -5.28 -15.06
N LEU A 122 -3.77 -5.08 -14.91
CA LEU A 122 -3.17 -4.50 -13.70
C LEU A 122 -3.35 -2.98 -13.64
N SER A 123 -3.38 -2.28 -14.78
CA SER A 123 -3.54 -0.82 -14.83
C SER A 123 -4.98 -0.35 -14.61
N ASN A 124 -5.98 -1.16 -15.00
CA ASN A 124 -7.40 -0.79 -14.95
C ASN A 124 -8.11 -1.22 -13.65
N GLY A 125 -7.37 -1.73 -12.66
CA GLY A 125 -7.92 -2.21 -11.40
C GLY A 125 -8.42 -1.08 -10.48
N THR A 126 -9.65 -1.18 -10.00
CA THR A 126 -10.28 -0.30 -8.99
C THR A 126 -9.75 -0.52 -7.57
N TRP A 127 -8.43 -0.68 -7.39
CA TRP A 127 -7.82 -1.00 -6.10
C TRP A 127 -7.13 0.24 -5.53
N PHE A 128 -7.88 0.97 -4.72
CA PHE A 128 -7.62 2.32 -4.19
C PHE A 128 -6.33 2.51 -3.34
N PHE A 129 -5.48 1.48 -3.19
CA PHE A 129 -4.39 1.48 -2.20
C PHE A 129 -2.96 1.40 -2.77
N VAL A 130 -2.77 1.13 -4.06
CA VAL A 130 -1.43 0.86 -4.65
C VAL A 130 -1.03 1.69 -5.90
N PRO A 131 -1.70 2.79 -6.31
CA PRO A 131 -1.13 3.63 -7.38
C PRO A 131 0.28 4.18 -7.06
N PHE A 132 0.65 4.23 -5.78
CA PHE A 132 1.90 4.81 -5.29
C PHE A 132 3.16 3.99 -5.61
N GLN A 133 3.06 2.64 -5.67
CA GLN A 133 4.23 1.77 -5.93
C GLN A 133 4.57 1.68 -7.44
N MET A 134 3.58 1.85 -8.31
CA MET A 134 3.78 1.84 -9.77
C MET A 134 4.42 3.15 -10.25
N ALA A 135 4.04 4.28 -9.65
CA ALA A 135 4.55 5.58 -10.05
C ALA A 135 6.04 5.81 -9.66
N THR A 136 6.55 5.03 -8.71
CA THR A 136 7.97 5.08 -8.29
C THR A 136 8.91 4.39 -9.28
N ALA A 137 8.46 3.38 -10.03
CA ALA A 137 9.29 2.67 -11.02
C ALA A 137 9.51 3.47 -12.31
N ALA A 138 8.55 4.33 -12.70
CA ALA A 138 8.64 5.13 -13.92
C ALA A 138 9.60 6.35 -13.81
N ASN A 139 9.93 6.80 -12.59
CA ASN A 139 10.62 8.08 -12.40
C ASN A 139 12.16 8.01 -12.35
N THR A 140 12.77 6.83 -12.44
CA THR A 140 14.24 6.72 -12.58
C THR A 140 14.76 7.16 -13.95
N LYS A 141 13.88 7.40 -14.94
CA LYS A 141 14.25 7.86 -16.29
C LYS A 141 13.96 9.34 -16.61
N SER A 142 13.38 10.13 -15.70
CA SER A 142 13.30 11.59 -15.90
C SER A 142 14.56 12.34 -15.43
N LEU A 143 15.62 11.63 -15.02
CA LEU A 143 16.96 12.14 -14.67
C LEU A 143 17.76 12.71 -15.86
N GLY A 144 17.06 13.35 -16.80
CA GLY A 144 17.63 13.98 -17.98
C GLY A 144 16.86 15.20 -18.45
N CYS A 145 16.61 16.18 -17.56
CA CYS A 145 16.62 17.62 -17.87
C CYS A 145 16.23 18.46 -16.64
N ILE A 146 17.24 19.19 -16.13
CA ILE A 146 17.18 20.43 -15.32
C ILE A 146 16.48 20.36 -13.95
#